data_AF-A0A5C7V2B9-F1
#
_entry.id   AF-A0A5C7V2B9-F1
#
_cell.length_a   1.000
_cell.length_b   1.000
_cell.length_c   1.000
_cell.angle_alpha   90.00
_cell.angle_beta   90.00
_cell.angle_gamma   90.00
#
_symmetry.space_group_name_H-M   'P 1'
#
loop_
_entity.id
_entity.type
_entity.pdbx_description
1 polymer ?
#
loop_
_entity_poly.entity_id
_entity_poly.type
_entity_poly.pdbx_seq_one_letter_code
_entity_poly.pdbx_strand_id
1 'polypeptide(L)'
;MIERSAVFLTVCVLAACAHFVSPREKLQMFEEPFAGLHTELANCLVTKLQSYSGWSFRMLQFKHRKYSDAGASEVLAFDTRYMPGIVAAYSPANPDAVIVEEMPRVEILPYAHRNIHSEAAYTAFAILINQIDDTMVKATLQGDHYLGDIAWKMLKTCTGSSHHF
;
A
#
# COMPACT_ATOMS: atom_id res chain seq x y z
N MET A 1 35.78 -34.32 -31.01
CA MET A 1 34.33 -34.38 -30.68
C MET A 1 33.98 -33.73 -29.33
N ILE A 2 34.84 -32.88 -28.75
CA ILE A 2 34.63 -32.28 -27.41
C ILE A 2 34.29 -30.77 -27.50
N GLU A 3 34.47 -30.12 -28.66
CA GLU A 3 34.23 -28.68 -28.79
C GLU A 3 32.76 -28.29 -29.05
N ARG A 4 31.91 -29.23 -29.50
CA ARG A 4 30.48 -28.94 -29.75
C ARG A 4 29.64 -28.92 -28.48
N SER A 5 30.07 -29.58 -27.41
CA SER A 5 29.30 -29.67 -26.15
C SER A 5 29.40 -28.42 -25.28
N ALA A 6 30.50 -27.66 -25.38
CA ALA A 6 30.70 -26.45 -24.56
C ALA A 6 29.79 -25.28 -25.02
N VAL A 7 29.49 -25.21 -26.32
CA VAL A 7 28.66 -24.15 -26.91
C VAL A 7 27.17 -24.34 -26.58
N PHE A 8 26.68 -25.58 -26.56
CA PHE A 8 25.29 -25.86 -26.20
C PHE A 8 24.98 -25.57 -24.72
N LEU A 9 25.94 -25.80 -23.82
CA LEU A 9 25.77 -25.51 -22.39
C LEU A 9 25.74 -24.00 -22.09
N THR A 10 26.49 -23.18 -22.83
CA THR A 10 26.49 -21.72 -22.64
C THR A 10 25.21 -21.05 -23.14
N VAL A 11 24.59 -21.56 -24.21
CA VAL A 11 23.31 -21.04 -24.72
C VAL A 11 22.14 -21.36 -23.76
N CYS A 12 22.14 -22.53 -23.12
CA CYS A 12 21.08 -22.89 -22.16
C CYS A 12 21.12 -22.07 -20.87
N VAL A 13 22.30 -21.67 -20.39
CA VAL A 13 22.42 -20.85 -19.17
C VAL A 13 21.96 -19.41 -19.40
N LEU A 14 22.20 -18.86 -20.59
CA LEU A 14 21.75 -17.51 -20.94
C LEU A 14 20.22 -17.42 -21.16
N ALA A 15 19.58 -18.48 -21.64
CA ALA A 15 18.12 -18.53 -21.78
C ALA A 15 17.38 -18.57 -20.42
N ALA A 16 17.99 -19.12 -19.38
CA ALA A 16 17.41 -19.15 -18.03
C ALA A 16 17.40 -17.77 -17.34
N CYS A 17 18.34 -16.89 -17.67
CA CYS A 17 18.39 -15.52 -17.14
C CYS A 17 17.50 -14.53 -17.91
N ALA A 18 17.07 -14.86 -19.14
CA ALA A 18 16.16 -14.02 -19.92
C ALA A 18 14.72 -14.03 -19.36
N HIS A 19 14.35 -15.02 -18.55
CA HIS A 19 13.08 -15.06 -17.82
C HIS A 19 13.07 -14.26 -16.51
N PHE A 20 14.20 -13.68 -16.10
CA PHE A 20 14.29 -12.75 -14.97
C PHE A 20 14.15 -11.27 -15.38
N VAL A 21 13.69 -11.00 -16.62
CA VAL A 21 13.24 -9.66 -17.02
C VAL A 21 11.91 -9.38 -16.34
N SER A 22 12.02 -8.69 -15.22
CA SER A 22 10.99 -8.15 -14.34
C SER A 22 9.75 -7.61 -15.08
N PRO A 23 8.53 -8.08 -14.75
CA PRO A 23 7.38 -7.21 -14.77
C PRO A 23 7.42 -6.42 -13.46
N ARG A 24 8.14 -5.30 -13.44
CA ARG A 24 7.88 -4.19 -12.52
C ARG A 24 6.67 -3.38 -12.99
N GLU A 25 5.74 -4.02 -13.68
CA GLU A 25 4.40 -3.49 -13.85
C GLU A 25 3.75 -3.59 -12.48
N LYS A 26 3.72 -2.46 -11.77
CA LYS A 26 2.83 -2.23 -10.63
C LYS A 26 1.44 -2.66 -11.07
N LEU A 27 1.06 -3.89 -10.73
CA LEU A 27 -0.27 -4.43 -10.98
C LEU A 27 -1.23 -3.57 -10.16
N GLN A 28 -1.81 -2.58 -10.81
CA GLN A 28 -3.02 -1.97 -10.35
C GLN A 28 -4.08 -3.06 -10.33
N MET A 29 -4.45 -3.49 -9.12
CA MET A 29 -5.28 -4.68 -8.93
C MET A 29 -6.76 -4.35 -9.02
N PHE A 30 -7.13 -3.19 -8.49
CA PHE A 30 -8.51 -2.74 -8.51
C PHE A 30 -8.59 -1.25 -8.84
N GLU A 31 -9.66 -0.91 -9.55
CA GLU A 31 -10.03 0.45 -9.92
C GLU A 31 -11.56 0.52 -9.99
N GLU A 32 -12.18 1.33 -9.14
CA GLU A 32 -13.63 1.46 -9.08
C GLU A 32 -14.04 2.87 -8.62
N PRO A 33 -15.12 3.45 -9.17
CA PRO A 33 -15.71 4.67 -8.65
C PRO A 33 -16.53 4.38 -7.38
N PHE A 34 -16.48 5.32 -6.44
CA PHE A 34 -17.18 5.26 -5.16
C PHE A 34 -17.86 6.59 -4.88
N ALA A 35 -19.01 6.55 -4.21
CA ALA A 35 -19.67 7.74 -3.72
C ALA A 35 -19.05 8.22 -2.39
N GLY A 36 -18.93 9.53 -2.23
CA GLY A 36 -18.46 10.22 -1.04
C GLY A 36 -17.19 11.04 -1.27
N LEU A 37 -16.70 11.67 -0.19
CA LEU A 37 -15.51 12.52 -0.22
C LEU A 37 -14.24 11.71 0.00
N HIS A 38 -13.17 12.03 -0.73
CA HIS A 38 -11.91 11.28 -0.66
C HIS A 38 -11.33 11.22 0.75
N THR A 39 -11.46 12.29 1.54
CA THR A 39 -11.01 12.35 2.93
C THR A 39 -11.82 11.46 3.86
N GLU A 40 -13.13 11.39 3.67
CA GLU A 40 -14.02 10.60 4.53
C GLU A 40 -13.80 9.12 4.30
N LEU A 41 -13.72 8.69 3.03
CA LEU A 41 -13.43 7.31 2.68
C LEU A 41 -12.05 6.89 3.19
N ALA A 42 -11.03 7.72 3.01
CA ALA A 42 -9.68 7.42 3.49
C ALA A 42 -9.62 7.33 5.02
N ASN A 43 -10.28 8.24 5.74
CA ASN A 43 -10.36 8.18 7.20
C ASN A 43 -11.05 6.91 7.68
N CYS A 44 -12.24 6.60 7.14
CA CYS A 44 -12.97 5.38 7.50
C CYS A 44 -12.12 4.12 7.24
N LEU A 45 -11.44 4.07 6.09
CA LEU A 45 -10.58 2.96 5.73
C LEU A 45 -9.44 2.79 6.73
N VAL A 46 -8.72 3.86 7.06
CA VAL A 46 -7.59 3.82 8.01
C VAL A 46 -8.05 3.38 9.39
N THR A 47 -9.18 3.90 9.88
CA THR A 47 -9.76 3.48 11.16
C THR A 47 -10.08 1.98 11.15
N LYS A 48 -10.71 1.47 10.08
CA LYS A 48 -11.00 0.03 9.95
C LYS A 48 -9.72 -0.80 9.92
N LEU A 49 -8.73 -0.38 9.14
CA LEU A 49 -7.44 -1.07 9.02
C LEU A 49 -6.69 -1.16 10.35
N GLN A 50 -6.65 -0.05 11.11
CA GLN A 50 -6.03 -0.03 12.44
C GLN A 50 -6.77 -0.90 13.45
N SER A 51 -8.10 -0.96 13.38
CA SER A 51 -8.91 -1.82 14.25
C SER A 51 -8.89 -3.30 13.85
N TYR A 52 -8.30 -3.66 12.71
CA TYR A 52 -8.33 -5.01 12.20
C TYR A 52 -7.28 -5.89 12.88
N SER A 53 -7.74 -6.89 13.63
CA SER A 53 -6.89 -7.79 14.42
C SER A 53 -6.37 -9.02 13.66
N GLY A 54 -6.39 -9.01 12.32
CA GLY A 54 -5.90 -10.14 11.52
C GLY A 54 -4.38 -10.28 11.61
N TRP A 55 -3.88 -11.51 11.77
CA TRP A 55 -2.44 -11.78 11.92
C TRP A 55 -1.59 -11.16 10.80
N SER A 56 -2.08 -11.20 9.56
CA SER A 56 -1.40 -10.65 8.39
C SER A 56 -1.24 -9.13 8.40
N PHE A 57 -2.03 -8.41 9.22
CA PHE A 57 -1.99 -6.96 9.37
C PHE A 57 -1.22 -6.52 10.62
N ARG A 58 -0.83 -7.45 11.51
CA ARG A 58 -0.13 -7.12 12.77
C ARG A 58 1.21 -6.42 12.57
N MET A 59 1.87 -6.69 11.44
CA MET A 59 3.15 -6.06 11.08
C MET A 59 2.96 -4.88 10.14
N LEU A 60 1.72 -4.45 9.89
CA LEU A 60 1.44 -3.32 9.03
C LEU A 60 1.23 -2.06 9.86
N GLN A 61 1.78 -0.96 9.37
CA GLN A 61 1.52 0.39 9.83
C GLN A 61 0.82 1.15 8.72
N PHE A 62 -0.11 2.02 9.07
CA PHE A 62 -0.92 2.74 8.09
C PHE A 62 -0.62 4.23 8.14
N LYS A 63 -0.43 4.86 6.97
CA LYS A 63 -0.43 6.33 6.86
C LYS A 63 -1.60 6.77 6.01
N HIS A 64 -2.26 7.84 6.44
CA HIS A 64 -3.20 8.59 5.64
C HIS A 64 -2.50 9.85 5.13
N ARG A 65 -2.31 9.95 3.82
CA ARG A 65 -1.86 11.15 3.13
C ARG A 65 -3.03 11.88 2.51
N LYS A 66 -3.10 13.19 2.71
CA LYS A 66 -4.01 14.08 1.98
C LYS A 66 -3.17 15.00 1.11
N TYR A 67 -3.45 15.01 -0.18
CA TYR A 67 -2.87 15.99 -1.08
C TYR A 67 -3.72 17.25 -1.00
N SER A 68 -3.12 18.39 -0.64
CA SER A 68 -3.88 19.65 -0.48
C SER A 68 -4.22 20.32 -1.81
N ASP A 69 -3.43 20.00 -2.83
CA ASP A 69 -3.41 20.61 -4.16
C ASP A 69 -4.07 19.75 -5.25
N ALA A 70 -4.42 18.50 -4.92
CA ALA A 70 -5.37 17.70 -5.69
C ALA A 70 -6.40 17.18 -4.71
N GLY A 71 -7.68 17.13 -5.08
CA GLY A 71 -8.72 16.48 -4.27
C GLY A 71 -8.45 14.97 -4.17
N ALA A 72 -7.44 14.57 -3.42
CA ALA A 72 -6.96 13.20 -3.37
C ALA A 72 -6.44 12.84 -1.98
N SER A 73 -6.73 11.61 -1.59
CA SER A 73 -6.20 11.00 -0.39
C SER A 73 -5.55 9.67 -0.75
N GLU A 74 -4.49 9.30 -0.06
CA GLU A 74 -3.79 8.05 -0.23
C GLU A 74 -3.65 7.35 1.13
N VAL A 75 -3.95 6.06 1.15
CA VAL A 75 -3.77 5.20 2.31
C VAL A 75 -2.66 4.21 1.98
N LEU A 76 -1.57 4.29 2.74
CA LEU A 76 -0.39 3.45 2.56
C LEU A 76 -0.30 2.47 3.72
N ALA A 77 -0.04 1.20 3.40
CA ALA A 77 0.31 0.19 4.38
C ALA A 77 1.78 -0.17 4.24
N PHE A 78 2.54 -0.04 5.33
CA PHE A 78 3.96 -0.34 5.40
C PHE A 78 4.19 -1.58 6.22
N ASP A 79 5.01 -2.48 5.71
CA ASP A 79 5.45 -3.63 6.47
C ASP A 79 6.65 -3.25 7.33
N THR A 80 6.44 -3.26 8.64
CA THR A 80 7.46 -2.87 9.62
C THR A 80 8.69 -3.77 9.57
N ARG A 81 8.58 -4.99 9.03
CA ARG A 81 9.73 -5.90 8.89
C ARG A 81 10.79 -5.36 7.93
N TYR A 82 10.40 -4.51 6.99
CA TYR A 82 11.28 -3.93 5.97
C TYR A 82 11.57 -2.45 6.20
N MET A 83 11.04 -1.86 7.27
CA MET A 83 11.16 -0.43 7.52
C MET A 83 12.47 -0.11 8.25
N PRO A 84 13.31 0.80 7.72
CA PRO A 84 14.58 1.15 8.35
C PRO A 84 14.34 1.90 9.67
N GLY A 85 15.22 1.70 10.64
CA GLY A 85 15.19 2.45 11.92
C GLY A 85 14.18 1.95 12.95
N ILE A 86 13.49 0.83 12.71
CA ILE A 86 12.69 0.19 13.76
C ILE A 86 13.61 -0.46 14.79
N VAL A 87 13.56 0.03 16.02
CA VAL A 87 14.23 -0.56 17.18
C VAL A 87 13.30 -1.51 17.92
N ALA A 88 13.87 -2.47 18.65
CA ALA A 88 13.10 -3.51 19.35
C ALA A 88 12.01 -2.96 20.28
N ALA A 89 12.24 -1.80 20.92
CA ALA A 89 11.29 -1.16 21.81
C ALA A 89 9.95 -0.75 21.14
N TYR A 90 9.96 -0.55 19.82
CA TYR A 90 8.81 -0.09 19.03
C TYR A 90 8.41 -1.10 17.94
N SER A 91 8.98 -2.30 17.95
CA SER A 91 8.67 -3.32 16.94
C SER A 91 7.36 -4.04 17.28
N PRO A 92 6.37 -4.11 16.38
CA PRO A 92 5.12 -4.86 16.61
C PRO A 92 5.32 -6.37 16.84
N ALA A 93 6.50 -6.90 16.51
CA ALA A 93 6.89 -8.28 16.75
C ALA A 93 7.45 -8.54 18.15
N ASN A 94 7.82 -7.51 18.91
CA ASN A 94 8.33 -7.65 20.26
C ASN A 94 7.16 -7.63 21.26
N PRO A 95 6.95 -8.70 22.05
CA PRO A 95 5.88 -8.73 23.06
C PRO A 95 6.04 -7.68 24.16
N ASP A 96 7.27 -7.22 24.41
CA ASP A 96 7.59 -6.18 25.39
C ASP A 96 7.63 -4.77 24.78
N ALA A 97 7.24 -4.62 23.50
CA ALA A 97 7.20 -3.32 22.86
C ALA A 97 6.17 -2.41 23.54
N VAL A 98 6.56 -1.17 23.76
CA VAL A 98 5.61 -0.12 24.15
C VAL A 98 4.94 0.34 22.87
N ILE A 99 3.75 -0.19 22.60
CA ILE A 99 2.94 0.24 21.46
C ILE A 99 2.37 1.62 21.81
N VAL A 100 2.89 2.66 21.16
CA VAL A 100 2.27 3.97 21.20
C VAL A 100 1.14 3.96 20.18
N GLU A 101 -0.08 3.74 20.64
CA GLU A 101 -1.28 3.91 19.81
C GLU A 101 -1.53 5.41 19.58
N GLU A 102 -0.87 5.98 18.59
CA GLU A 102 -1.20 7.32 18.12
C GLU A 102 -2.44 7.26 17.22
N MET A 103 -3.37 8.20 17.42
CA MET A 103 -4.48 8.38 16.50
C MET A 103 -3.96 8.59 15.07
N PRO A 104 -4.63 8.04 14.05
CA PRO A 104 -4.19 8.18 12.66
C PRO A 104 -4.12 9.66 12.29
N ARG A 105 -2.90 10.20 12.26
CA ARG A 105 -2.66 11.60 11.87
C ARG A 105 -2.66 11.66 10.34
N VAL A 106 -3.49 12.54 9.79
CA VAL A 106 -3.46 12.83 8.35
C VAL A 106 -2.21 13.64 8.05
N GLU A 107 -1.34 13.07 7.22
CA GLU A 107 -0.17 13.74 6.67
C GLU A 107 -0.62 14.60 5.48
N ILE A 108 -0.58 15.92 5.62
CA ILE A 108 -0.94 16.85 4.53
C ILE A 108 0.31 17.12 3.70
N LEU A 109 0.30 16.71 2.43
CA LEU A 109 1.44 16.84 1.54
C LEU A 109 1.19 17.92 0.47
N PRO A 110 2.13 18.88 0.30
CA PRO A 110 2.12 19.81 -0.82
C PRO A 110 2.69 19.15 -2.08
N TYR A 111 2.41 19.73 -3.26
CA TYR A 111 2.83 19.25 -4.59
C TYR A 111 4.28 18.72 -4.65
N ALA A 112 5.22 19.45 -4.05
CA ALA A 112 6.66 19.14 -4.11
C ALA A 112 7.04 17.77 -3.51
N HIS A 113 6.20 17.18 -2.66
CA HIS A 113 6.51 15.93 -1.95
C HIS A 113 5.90 14.68 -2.60
N ARG A 114 5.10 14.82 -3.67
CA ARG A 114 4.41 13.71 -4.36
C ARG A 114 5.35 12.67 -4.97
N ASN A 115 6.56 13.06 -5.33
CA ASN A 115 7.52 12.21 -6.03
C ASN A 115 8.62 11.62 -5.12
N ILE A 116 8.52 11.77 -3.81
CA ILE A 116 9.47 11.16 -2.88
C ILE A 116 9.16 9.65 -2.81
N HIS A 117 9.64 8.92 -3.82
CA HIS A 117 9.51 7.48 -4.03
C HIS A 117 10.22 6.61 -2.97
N SER A 118 10.68 7.21 -1.87
CA SER A 118 11.50 6.55 -0.86
C SER A 118 10.78 5.42 -0.12
N GLU A 119 9.45 5.41 -0.16
CA GLU A 119 8.66 4.49 0.65
C GLU A 119 8.19 3.22 -0.07
N ALA A 120 8.31 3.20 -1.40
CA ALA A 120 7.81 2.10 -2.23
C ALA A 120 8.45 0.74 -1.91
N ALA A 121 9.65 0.73 -1.31
CA ALA A 121 10.37 -0.50 -0.98
C ALA A 121 9.75 -1.27 0.20
N TYR A 122 9.01 -0.60 1.07
CA TYR A 122 8.40 -1.18 2.27
C TYR A 122 6.87 -1.02 2.30
N THR A 123 6.28 -0.43 1.26
CA THR A 123 4.83 -0.40 1.06
C THR A 123 4.33 -1.79 0.65
N ALA A 124 3.50 -2.40 1.50
CA ALA A 124 2.80 -3.63 1.20
C ALA A 124 1.65 -3.38 0.22
N PHE A 125 0.84 -2.34 0.45
CA PHE A 125 -0.16 -1.87 -0.50
C PHE A 125 -0.43 -0.37 -0.36
N ALA A 126 -1.01 0.20 -1.41
CA ALA A 126 -1.41 1.60 -1.50
C ALA A 126 -2.81 1.70 -2.13
N ILE A 127 -3.70 2.45 -1.48
CA ILE A 127 -5.00 2.84 -2.03
C ILE A 127 -4.99 4.34 -2.26
N LEU A 128 -5.10 4.77 -3.52
CA LEU A 128 -5.24 6.16 -3.90
C LEU A 128 -6.71 6.44 -4.20
N ILE A 129 -7.27 7.49 -3.59
CA ILE A 129 -8.66 7.92 -3.73
C ILE A 129 -8.63 9.32 -4.32
N ASN A 130 -8.92 9.43 -5.63
CA ASN A 130 -8.92 10.68 -6.37
C ASN A 130 -10.35 11.17 -6.57
N GLN A 131 -10.62 12.42 -6.27
CA GLN A 131 -11.89 13.07 -6.55
C GLN A 131 -12.13 13.15 -8.07
N ILE A 132 -13.31 12.70 -8.50
CA ILE A 132 -13.79 12.83 -9.88
C ILE A 132 -14.71 14.06 -9.96
N ASP A 133 -15.62 14.19 -9.00
CA ASP A 133 -16.58 15.30 -8.88
C ASP A 133 -16.89 15.58 -7.39
N ASP A 134 -17.87 16.44 -7.10
CA ASP A 134 -18.20 16.87 -5.74
C ASP A 134 -18.74 15.73 -4.83
N THR A 135 -19.15 14.61 -5.43
CA THR A 135 -19.80 13.49 -4.74
C THR A 135 -19.19 12.12 -5.04
N MET A 136 -18.26 12.04 -5.98
CA MET A 136 -17.68 10.80 -6.46
C MET A 136 -16.16 10.86 -6.45
N VAL A 137 -15.58 9.72 -6.10
CA VAL A 137 -14.14 9.49 -6.13
C VAL A 137 -13.83 8.23 -6.92
N LYS A 138 -12.65 8.19 -7.52
CA LYS A 138 -12.04 7.01 -8.12
C LYS A 138 -11.03 6.46 -7.13
N ALA A 139 -11.22 5.23 -6.66
CA ALA A 139 -10.18 4.57 -5.90
C ALA A 139 -9.37 3.61 -6.79
N THR A 140 -8.07 3.54 -6.54
CA THR A 140 -7.15 2.61 -7.19
C THR A 140 -6.30 1.92 -6.14
N LEU A 141 -6.07 0.61 -6.30
CA LEU A 141 -5.29 -0.20 -5.37
C LEU A 141 -4.08 -0.82 -6.09
N GLN A 142 -2.92 -0.71 -5.46
CA GLN A 142 -1.65 -1.31 -5.88
C GLN A 142 -0.97 -2.02 -4.71
N GLY A 143 -0.16 -3.05 -5.00
CA GLY A 143 0.65 -3.76 -4.00
C GLY A 143 0.36 -5.26 -3.90
N ASP A 144 0.39 -5.80 -2.68
CA ASP A 144 0.12 -7.20 -2.38
C ASP A 144 -1.36 -7.57 -2.60
N HIS A 145 -1.60 -8.67 -3.34
CA HIS A 145 -2.95 -9.08 -3.70
C HIS A 145 -3.81 -9.51 -2.51
N TYR A 146 -3.24 -10.26 -1.56
CA TYR A 146 -3.99 -10.77 -0.42
C TYR A 146 -4.35 -9.67 0.56
N LEU A 147 -3.38 -8.84 0.94
CA LEU A 147 -3.60 -7.71 1.84
C LEU A 147 -4.46 -6.63 1.16
N GLY A 148 -4.21 -6.37 -0.12
CA GLY A 148 -4.97 -5.44 -0.93
C GLY A 148 -6.44 -5.81 -1.05
N ASP A 149 -6.78 -7.07 -1.33
CA ASP A 149 -8.18 -7.53 -1.42
C ASP A 149 -8.95 -7.32 -0.10
N ILE A 150 -8.31 -7.57 1.04
CA ILE A 150 -8.90 -7.30 2.36
C ILE A 150 -9.16 -5.80 2.54
N ALA A 151 -8.17 -4.95 2.24
CA ALA A 151 -8.30 -3.51 2.34
C ALA A 151 -9.37 -2.96 1.38
N TRP A 152 -9.47 -3.51 0.17
CA TRP A 152 -10.48 -3.15 -0.83
C TRP A 152 -11.89 -3.46 -0.34
N LYS A 153 -12.09 -4.66 0.23
CA LYS A 153 -13.37 -5.03 0.84
C LYS A 153 -13.75 -4.10 1.99
N MET A 154 -12.77 -3.68 2.81
CA MET A 154 -13.03 -2.69 3.87
C MET A 154 -13.43 -1.32 3.30
N LEU A 155 -12.77 -0.86 2.23
CA LEU A 155 -13.12 0.38 1.54
C LEU A 155 -14.57 0.35 1.03
N LYS A 156 -15.01 -0.77 0.47
CA LYS A 156 -16.42 -0.95 0.05
C LYS A 156 -17.42 -0.84 1.20
N THR A 157 -17.02 -1.15 2.44
CA THR A 157 -17.89 -0.94 3.60
C THR A 157 -17.93 0.50 4.09
N CYS A 158 -16.98 1.35 3.65
CA CYS A 158 -16.97 2.78 3.98
C CYS A 158 -17.92 3.58 3.10
N THR A 159 -18.27 3.08 1.91
CA THR A 159 -19.26 3.71 1.04
C THR A 159 -20.66 3.47 1.58
N GLY A 160 -21.22 4.49 2.24
CA GLY A 160 -22.49 4.42 2.96
C GLY A 160 -22.38 4.83 4.43
N SER A 161 -21.17 5.10 4.93
CA SER A 161 -20.92 5.65 6.28
C SER A 161 -21.03 7.18 6.28
N SER A 162 -22.12 7.73 5.73
CA SER A 162 -22.54 9.09 6.09
C SER A 162 -23.24 9.02 7.45
N HIS A 163 -22.75 9.78 8.45
CA HIS A 163 -23.15 9.87 9.87
C HIS A 163 -22.34 8.95 10.83
N HIS A 164 -21.80 9.40 11.95
CA HIS A 164 -22.18 10.49 12.86
C HIS A 164 -20.97 11.27 13.42
N PHE A 165 -21.18 12.56 13.66
CA PHE A 165 -20.36 13.47 14.47
C PHE A 165 -20.13 12.97 15.90
#